data_AF-T1C0H4-F1
#
_entry.id   AF-T1C0H4-F1
#
_cell.length_a   1.000
_cell.length_b   1.000
_cell.length_c   1.000
_cell.angle_alpha   90.00
_cell.angle_beta   90.00
_cell.angle_gamma   90.00
#
_symmetry.space_group_name_H-M   'P 1'
#
loop_
_entity.id
_entity.type
_entity.pdbx_description
1 polymer ?
#
loop_
_entity_poly.entity_id
_entity_poly.type
_entity_poly.pdbx_seq_one_letter_code
_entity_poly.pdbx_strand_id
1 'polypeptide(L)'
;CCASLKLLLSVKLEESTFWRNKGHRSPAYWVASSTCTPVGSTTAIIESGKKLNSLPIIKEALRKGELSEKAAHVVLDAAYKDPDSEKELLKMSSGSYKALTNACDRVKQAALKDEKAIYDEIHKSRYFKHWRDADGACRLSGRLTPDKGAFLIAAISNQADI
;
A
#
# COMPACT_ATOMS: atom_id res chain seq x y z
N CYS A 1 -4.11 -17.87 -0.42
CA CYS A 1 -5.57 -18.16 -0.42
C CYS A 1 -6.31 -17.39 0.66
N CYS A 2 -5.74 -17.19 1.86
CA CYS A 2 -6.46 -16.56 2.95
C CYS A 2 -6.65 -15.05 2.80
N ALA A 3 -5.68 -14.28 2.28
CA ALA A 3 -5.89 -12.83 2.18
C ALA A 3 -6.82 -12.42 1.02
N SER A 4 -6.75 -13.08 -0.13
CA SER A 4 -7.68 -12.84 -1.25
C SER A 4 -9.14 -13.09 -0.85
N LEU A 5 -9.38 -14.16 -0.08
CA LEU A 5 -10.72 -14.45 0.46
C LEU A 5 -11.15 -13.42 1.51
N LYS A 6 -10.24 -13.01 2.41
CA LYS A 6 -10.51 -11.96 3.40
C LYS A 6 -10.83 -10.61 2.75
N LEU A 7 -10.18 -10.27 1.64
CA LEU A 7 -10.46 -9.09 0.82
C LEU A 7 -11.85 -9.13 0.19
N LEU A 8 -12.24 -10.28 -0.37
CA LEU A 8 -13.59 -10.42 -0.94
C LEU A 8 -14.69 -10.42 0.13
N LEU A 9 -14.40 -11.00 1.30
CA LEU A 9 -15.31 -10.98 2.44
C LEU A 9 -15.43 -9.59 3.07
N SER A 10 -14.35 -8.81 3.13
CA SER A 10 -14.39 -7.47 3.73
C SER A 10 -15.38 -6.56 2.99
N VAL A 11 -15.47 -6.66 1.66
CA VAL A 11 -16.49 -5.98 0.85
C VAL A 11 -17.91 -6.28 1.34
N LYS A 12 -18.26 -7.56 1.54
CA LYS A 12 -19.59 -7.95 2.04
C LYS A 12 -19.85 -7.48 3.47
N LEU A 13 -18.81 -7.49 4.30
CA LEU A 13 -18.91 -7.09 5.70
C LEU A 13 -19.16 -5.60 5.86
N GLU A 14 -18.66 -4.78 4.94
CA GLU A 14 -18.96 -3.35 4.88
C GLU A 14 -20.40 -3.05 4.51
N GLU A 15 -20.95 -3.79 3.54
CA GLU A 15 -22.36 -3.68 3.15
C GLU A 15 -23.30 -4.13 4.28
N SER A 16 -22.83 -5.02 5.16
CA SER A 16 -23.61 -5.49 6.30
C SER A 16 -23.63 -4.49 7.46
N THR A 17 -24.80 -4.22 8.03
CA THR A 17 -24.95 -3.48 9.30
C THR A 17 -24.83 -4.39 10.53
N PHE A 18 -24.50 -5.67 10.34
CA PHE A 18 -24.52 -6.72 11.37
C PHE A 18 -23.62 -6.42 12.57
N TRP A 19 -22.48 -5.76 12.34
CA TRP A 19 -21.54 -5.35 13.38
C TRP A 19 -22.13 -4.32 14.35
N ARG A 20 -23.05 -3.45 13.90
CA ARG A 20 -23.76 -2.49 14.77
C ARG A 20 -24.70 -3.20 15.72
N ASN A 21 -25.43 -4.20 15.22
CA ASN A 21 -26.37 -5.00 16.02
C ASN A 21 -25.65 -5.83 17.10
N LYS A 22 -24.35 -6.09 16.91
CA LYS A 22 -23.48 -6.73 17.90
C LYS A 22 -22.75 -5.74 18.83
N GLY A 23 -23.06 -4.44 18.74
CA GLY A 23 -22.51 -3.41 19.63
C GLY A 23 -21.07 -2.99 19.34
N HIS A 24 -20.50 -3.37 18.19
CA HIS A 24 -19.13 -2.96 17.83
C HIS A 24 -19.11 -1.59 17.16
N ARG A 25 -18.02 -0.83 17.40
CA ARG A 25 -17.84 0.52 16.85
C ARG A 25 -17.48 0.57 15.35
N SER A 26 -17.04 -0.54 14.78
CA SER A 26 -16.72 -0.67 13.36
C SER A 26 -16.72 -2.13 12.91
N PRO A 27 -16.82 -2.41 11.59
CA PRO A 27 -16.66 -3.76 11.05
C PRO A 27 -15.31 -4.39 11.45
N ALA A 28 -14.24 -3.58 11.47
CA ALA A 28 -12.89 -4.03 11.84
C ALA A 28 -12.81 -4.54 13.27
N TYR A 29 -13.46 -3.84 14.20
CA TYR A 29 -13.52 -4.26 15.60
C TYR A 29 -14.30 -5.57 15.78
N TRP A 30 -15.40 -5.72 15.04
CA TRP A 30 -16.19 -6.95 15.10
C TRP A 30 -15.43 -8.16 14.53
N VAL A 31 -14.78 -8.01 13.38
CA VAL A 31 -13.98 -9.10 12.76
C VAL A 31 -12.77 -9.45 13.63
N ALA A 32 -12.04 -8.44 14.12
CA ALA A 32 -10.90 -8.65 15.01
C ALA A 32 -11.30 -9.43 16.27
N SER A 33 -12.42 -9.05 16.89
CA SER A 33 -12.98 -9.72 18.06
C SER A 33 -13.47 -11.14 17.75
N SER A 34 -14.05 -11.37 16.56
CA SER A 34 -14.62 -12.66 16.17
C SER A 34 -13.58 -13.66 15.66
N THR A 35 -12.42 -13.17 15.20
CA THR A 35 -11.36 -14.00 14.60
C THR A 35 -10.07 -14.02 15.42
N CYS A 36 -10.05 -13.36 16.59
CA CYS A 36 -8.88 -13.17 17.44
C CYS A 36 -7.66 -12.63 16.67
N THR A 37 -7.89 -11.68 15.76
CA THR A 37 -6.83 -11.02 14.99
C THR A 37 -6.63 -9.57 15.46
N PRO A 38 -5.42 -9.01 15.30
CA PRO A 38 -5.19 -7.60 15.63
C PRO A 38 -6.14 -6.68 14.86
N VAL A 39 -6.63 -5.65 15.54
CA VAL A 39 -7.51 -4.64 14.91
C VAL A 39 -6.79 -3.95 13.76
N GLY A 40 -5.50 -3.64 13.91
CA GLY A 40 -4.71 -2.97 12.87
C GLY A 40 -4.66 -3.75 11.55
N SER A 41 -4.41 -5.06 11.61
CA SER A 41 -4.38 -5.90 10.41
C SER A 41 -5.77 -6.03 9.78
N THR A 42 -6.82 -6.10 10.61
CA THR A 42 -8.21 -6.17 10.15
C THR A 42 -8.65 -4.87 9.48
N THR A 43 -8.27 -3.72 10.02
CA THR A 43 -8.52 -2.41 9.42
C THR A 43 -7.89 -2.31 8.04
N ALA A 44 -6.63 -2.72 7.89
CA ALA A 44 -5.95 -2.71 6.58
C ALA A 44 -6.65 -3.59 5.54
N ILE A 45 -7.19 -4.75 5.94
CA ILE A 45 -7.97 -5.64 5.06
C ILE A 45 -9.29 -5.00 4.64
N ILE A 46 -9.96 -4.30 5.55
CA ILE A 46 -11.23 -3.61 5.28
C ILE A 46 -11.01 -2.42 4.36
N GLU A 47 -10.00 -1.58 4.63
CA GLU A 47 -9.62 -0.48 3.73
C GLU A 47 -9.25 -0.98 2.33
N SER A 48 -8.55 -2.10 2.24
CA SER A 48 -8.25 -2.73 0.96
C SER A 48 -9.52 -3.25 0.27
N GLY A 49 -10.49 -3.75 1.03
CA GLY A 49 -11.84 -4.08 0.53
C GLY A 49 -12.56 -2.89 -0.08
N LYS A 50 -12.48 -1.70 0.56
CA LYS A 50 -13.06 -0.46 0.00
C LYS A 50 -12.49 -0.12 -1.36
N LYS A 51 -11.16 -0.19 -1.48
CA LYS A 51 -10.46 0.06 -2.76
C LYS A 51 -10.92 -0.91 -3.84
N LEU A 52 -11.23 -2.15 -3.46
CA LEU A 52 -11.67 -3.18 -4.40
C LEU A 52 -13.08 -2.92 -4.95
N ASN A 53 -13.93 -2.13 -4.28
CA ASN A 53 -15.26 -1.78 -4.78
C ASN A 53 -15.22 -0.88 -6.03
N SER A 54 -14.18 -0.07 -6.18
CA SER A 54 -13.94 0.72 -7.39
C SER A 54 -13.21 -0.04 -8.49
N LEU A 55 -12.86 -1.32 -8.28
CA LEU A 55 -11.98 -2.10 -9.16
C LEU A 55 -12.62 -3.45 -9.59
N PRO A 56 -13.61 -3.43 -10.50
CA PRO A 56 -14.39 -4.62 -10.84
C PRO A 56 -13.58 -5.73 -11.52
N ILE A 57 -12.55 -5.40 -12.31
CA ILE A 57 -11.77 -6.39 -13.06
C ILE A 57 -10.86 -7.17 -12.10
N ILE A 58 -10.19 -6.47 -11.19
CA ILE A 58 -9.37 -7.11 -10.15
C ILE A 58 -10.25 -7.94 -9.20
N LYS A 59 -11.44 -7.45 -8.86
CA LYS A 59 -12.41 -8.17 -8.01
C LYS A 59 -12.82 -9.51 -8.64
N GLU A 60 -13.07 -9.54 -9.94
CA GLU A 60 -13.38 -10.78 -10.67
C GLU A 60 -12.17 -11.71 -10.79
N ALA A 61 -10.98 -11.19 -11.06
CA ALA A 61 -9.76 -11.99 -11.11
C ALA A 61 -9.45 -12.67 -9.75
N LEU A 62 -9.68 -11.96 -8.65
CA LEU A 62 -9.58 -12.53 -7.30
C LEU A 62 -10.61 -13.63 -7.05
N ARG A 63 -11.85 -13.47 -7.53
CA ARG A 63 -12.90 -14.50 -7.42
C ARG A 63 -12.56 -15.76 -8.21
N LYS A 64 -11.94 -15.62 -9.37
CA LYS A 64 -11.51 -16.73 -10.22
C LYS A 64 -10.20 -17.39 -9.75
N GLY A 65 -9.52 -16.81 -8.77
CA GLY A 65 -8.23 -17.31 -8.30
C GLY A 65 -7.07 -17.06 -9.26
N GLU A 66 -7.24 -16.15 -10.23
CA GLU A 66 -6.25 -15.80 -11.26
C GLU A 66 -5.13 -14.90 -10.70
N LEU A 67 -5.34 -14.31 -9.52
CA LEU A 67 -4.42 -13.39 -8.88
C LEU A 67 -3.86 -14.00 -7.58
N SER A 68 -2.53 -14.14 -7.53
CA SER A 68 -1.85 -14.56 -6.31
C SER A 68 -1.99 -13.53 -5.19
N GLU A 69 -1.90 -13.97 -3.95
CA GLU A 69 -2.04 -13.13 -2.76
C GLU A 69 -1.02 -11.97 -2.71
N LYS A 70 0.24 -12.24 -3.08
CA LYS A 70 1.28 -11.21 -3.14
C LYS A 70 1.02 -10.22 -4.28
N ALA A 71 0.58 -10.69 -5.45
CA ALA A 71 0.24 -9.84 -6.58
C ALA A 71 -0.99 -8.96 -6.28
N ALA A 72 -1.98 -9.50 -5.56
CA ALA A 72 -3.22 -8.82 -5.22
C ALA A 72 -3.01 -7.50 -4.49
N HIS A 73 -2.16 -7.48 -3.46
CA HIS A 73 -1.89 -6.26 -2.72
C HIS A 73 -1.23 -5.19 -3.58
N VAL A 74 -0.22 -5.57 -4.37
CA VAL A 74 0.56 -4.62 -5.18
C VAL A 74 -0.29 -4.05 -6.32
N VAL A 75 -1.08 -4.89 -6.97
CA VAL A 75 -1.97 -4.52 -8.08
C VAL A 75 -3.14 -3.67 -7.59
N LEU A 76 -3.76 -4.03 -6.46
CA LEU A 76 -4.84 -3.26 -5.85
C LEU A 76 -4.42 -1.83 -5.53
N ASP A 77 -3.24 -1.65 -4.93
CA ASP A 77 -2.75 -0.32 -4.58
C ASP A 77 -2.41 0.55 -5.80
N ALA A 78 -1.91 -0.06 -6.89
CA ALA A 78 -1.63 0.67 -8.12
C ALA A 78 -2.93 1.02 -8.87
N ALA A 79 -3.80 0.04 -9.09
CA ALA A 79 -5.05 0.24 -9.80
C ALA A 79 -6.00 1.19 -9.05
N TYR A 80 -5.95 1.25 -7.72
CA TYR A 80 -6.75 2.22 -6.97
C TYR A 80 -6.32 3.67 -7.24
N LYS A 81 -5.05 3.90 -7.63
CA LYS A 81 -4.55 5.22 -8.01
C LYS A 81 -4.91 5.59 -9.45
N ASP A 82 -5.04 4.59 -10.31
CA ASP A 82 -5.46 4.75 -11.69
C ASP A 82 -6.35 3.56 -12.11
N PRO A 83 -7.68 3.65 -11.92
CA PRO A 83 -8.61 2.56 -12.22
C PRO A 83 -8.58 2.12 -13.69
N ASP A 84 -8.19 3.00 -14.61
CA ASP A 84 -8.11 2.67 -16.04
C ASP A 84 -6.99 1.65 -16.34
N SER A 85 -6.00 1.53 -15.45
CA SER A 85 -4.88 0.59 -15.56
C SER A 85 -5.20 -0.87 -15.20
N GLU A 86 -6.41 -1.16 -14.68
CA GLU A 86 -6.79 -2.49 -14.16
C GLU A 86 -6.50 -3.64 -15.14
N LYS A 87 -6.88 -3.49 -16.41
CA LYS A 87 -6.72 -4.53 -17.42
C LYS A 87 -5.25 -4.83 -17.71
N GLU A 88 -4.43 -3.79 -17.76
CA GLU A 88 -3.01 -3.92 -18.06
C GLU A 88 -2.25 -4.57 -16.90
N LEU A 89 -2.51 -4.10 -15.67
CA LEU A 89 -1.92 -4.67 -14.47
C LEU A 89 -2.31 -6.14 -14.27
N LEU A 90 -3.58 -6.50 -14.57
CA LEU A 90 -4.02 -7.88 -14.52
C LEU A 90 -3.27 -8.77 -15.53
N LYS A 91 -3.09 -8.33 -16.78
CA LYS A 91 -2.32 -9.08 -17.78
C LYS A 91 -0.86 -9.28 -17.34
N MET A 92 -0.25 -8.25 -16.74
CA MET A 92 1.12 -8.31 -16.25
C MET A 92 1.29 -9.26 -15.05
N SER A 93 0.19 -9.59 -14.35
CA SER A 93 0.24 -10.47 -13.17
C SER A 93 0.56 -11.93 -13.50
N SER A 94 0.37 -12.36 -14.75
CA SER A 94 0.76 -13.69 -15.25
C SER A 94 2.26 -13.81 -15.54
N GLY A 95 2.99 -12.69 -15.53
CA GLY A 95 4.44 -12.65 -15.78
C GLY A 95 5.26 -12.76 -14.49
N SER A 96 6.48 -12.23 -14.55
CA SER A 96 7.36 -12.16 -13.37
C SER A 96 6.86 -11.15 -12.34
N TYR A 97 6.93 -11.49 -11.05
CA TYR A 97 6.59 -10.60 -9.95
C TYR A 97 7.38 -9.28 -9.98
N LYS A 98 8.64 -9.31 -10.43
CA LYS A 98 9.47 -8.10 -10.58
C LYS A 98 8.92 -7.17 -11.66
N ALA A 99 8.51 -7.74 -12.81
CA ALA A 99 7.91 -6.97 -13.89
C ALA A 99 6.56 -6.36 -13.49
N LEU A 100 5.75 -7.13 -12.74
CA LEU A 100 4.48 -6.65 -12.18
C LEU A 100 4.69 -5.47 -11.23
N THR A 101 5.66 -5.58 -10.31
CA THR A 101 5.95 -4.53 -9.33
C THR A 101 6.42 -3.26 -10.04
N ASN A 102 7.33 -3.37 -11.02
CA ASN A 102 7.77 -2.24 -11.83
C ASN A 102 6.63 -1.60 -12.64
N ALA A 103 5.68 -2.38 -13.16
CA ALA A 103 4.49 -1.85 -13.84
C ALA A 103 3.58 -1.11 -12.86
N CYS A 104 3.33 -1.67 -11.68
CA CYS A 104 2.55 -1.04 -10.62
C CYS A 104 3.17 0.27 -10.15
N ASP A 105 4.50 0.32 -10.01
CA ASP A 105 5.21 1.54 -9.64
C ASP A 105 5.08 2.60 -10.73
N ARG A 106 5.23 2.23 -12.01
CA ARG A 106 5.01 3.17 -13.13
C ARG A 106 3.59 3.75 -13.13
N VAL A 107 2.57 2.92 -12.91
CA VAL A 107 1.17 3.39 -12.78
C VAL A 107 1.02 4.35 -11.61
N LYS A 108 1.58 4.01 -10.44
CA LYS A 108 1.55 4.89 -9.26
C LYS A 108 2.25 6.22 -9.53
N GLN A 109 3.39 6.20 -10.23
CA GLN A 109 4.10 7.42 -10.60
C GLN A 109 3.30 8.25 -11.61
N ALA A 110 2.73 7.64 -12.65
CA ALA A 110 1.92 8.32 -13.65
C ALA A 110 0.61 8.91 -13.06
N ALA A 111 0.05 8.26 -12.04
CA ALA A 111 -1.13 8.72 -11.31
C ALA A 111 -0.85 9.92 -10.38
N LEU A 112 0.41 10.28 -10.13
CA LEU A 112 0.79 11.53 -9.47
C LEU A 112 0.56 12.69 -10.45
N LYS A 113 -0.72 13.04 -10.69
CA LYS A 113 -1.13 14.14 -11.58
C LYS A 113 -0.65 15.53 -11.13
N ASP A 114 -0.06 15.63 -9.94
CA ASP A 114 0.52 16.86 -9.42
C ASP A 114 1.87 16.58 -8.77
N GLU A 115 2.78 15.99 -9.56
CA GLU A 115 4.17 15.73 -9.16
C GLU A 115 4.81 17.00 -8.60
N LYS A 116 4.46 18.17 -9.15
CA LYS A 116 4.91 19.48 -8.65
C LYS A 116 4.32 19.82 -7.28
N ALA A 117 3.01 19.73 -7.05
CA ALA A 117 2.48 20.03 -5.72
C ALA A 117 2.95 19.04 -4.66
N ILE A 118 3.09 17.76 -4.99
CA ILE A 118 3.61 16.75 -4.05
C ILE A 118 5.08 17.03 -3.75
N TYR A 119 5.88 17.33 -4.78
CA TYR A 119 7.27 17.76 -4.62
C TYR A 119 7.35 19.01 -3.75
N ASP A 120 6.51 20.01 -4.01
CA ASP A 120 6.46 21.28 -3.28
C ASP A 120 6.05 21.08 -1.81
N GLU A 121 5.09 20.19 -1.51
CA GLU A 121 4.70 19.86 -0.14
C GLU A 121 5.79 19.08 0.62
N ILE A 122 6.47 18.14 -0.05
CA ILE A 122 7.64 17.48 0.53
C ILE A 122 8.76 18.49 0.74
N HIS A 123 8.96 19.41 -0.20
CA HIS A 123 9.96 20.47 -0.09
C HIS A 123 9.65 21.41 1.07
N LYS A 124 8.40 21.82 1.27
CA LYS A 124 7.97 22.66 2.40
C LYS A 124 8.16 21.97 3.75
N SER A 125 7.86 20.66 3.83
CA SER A 125 7.97 19.86 5.05
C SER A 125 9.36 19.24 5.27
N ARG A 126 10.35 19.59 4.45
CA ARG A 126 11.69 19.00 4.50
C ARG A 126 12.41 19.37 5.79
N TYR A 127 13.13 18.40 6.35
CA TYR A 127 14.04 18.64 7.47
C TYR A 127 15.19 17.64 7.44
N PHE A 128 16.29 18.02 8.07
CA PHE A 128 17.39 17.12 8.35
C PHE A 128 17.94 17.47 9.73
N LYS A 129 18.06 16.46 10.59
CA LYS A 129 18.70 16.58 11.90
C LYS A 129 19.59 15.39 12.14
N HIS A 130 20.68 15.63 12.85
CA HIS A 130 21.58 14.59 13.30
C HIS A 130 21.99 14.86 14.74
N TRP A 131 22.37 13.81 15.46
CA TRP A 131 22.88 13.89 16.82
C TRP A 131 23.87 12.75 17.06
N ARG A 132 24.60 12.85 18.17
CA ARG A 132 25.48 11.79 18.64
C ARG A 132 24.87 11.17 19.88
N ASP A 133 24.82 9.84 19.90
CA ASP A 133 24.47 9.08 21.10
C ASP A 133 25.65 9.11 22.10
N ALA A 134 25.40 8.67 23.33
CA ALA A 134 26.41 8.67 24.40
C ALA A 134 27.60 7.74 24.12
N ASP A 135 27.41 6.72 23.28
CA ASP A 135 28.43 5.80 22.79
C ASP A 135 29.22 6.35 21.59
N GLY A 136 28.91 7.58 21.15
CA GLY A 136 29.54 8.22 20.00
C GLY A 136 28.91 7.88 18.65
N ALA A 137 27.88 7.03 18.59
CA ALA A 137 27.21 6.70 17.35
C ALA A 137 26.51 7.93 16.74
N CYS A 138 26.68 8.13 15.42
CA CYS A 138 26.01 9.22 14.69
C CYS A 138 24.64 8.74 14.23
N ARG A 139 23.57 9.41 14.68
CA ARG A 139 22.20 9.19 14.19
C ARG A 139 21.73 10.37 13.35
N LEU A 140 20.92 10.06 12.35
CA LEU A 140 20.31 11.03 11.46
C LEU A 140 18.82 10.74 11.25
N SER A 141 18.03 11.80 11.08
CA SER A 141 16.62 11.74 10.72
C SER A 141 16.32 12.89 9.78
N GLY A 142 15.69 12.59 8.65
CA GLY A 142 15.32 13.61 7.70
C GLY A 142 14.14 13.22 6.84
N ARG A 143 13.49 14.25 6.30
CA ARG A 143 12.49 14.17 5.24
C ARG A 143 13.00 15.03 4.10
N LEU A 144 13.22 14.43 2.94
CA LEU A 144 13.83 15.07 1.78
C LEU A 144 12.95 14.85 0.54
N THR A 145 13.10 15.73 -0.45
CA THR A 145 12.55 15.48 -1.78
C THR A 145 13.25 14.27 -2.41
N PRO A 146 12.59 13.54 -3.33
CA PRO A 146 13.15 12.32 -3.91
C PRO A 146 14.56 12.48 -4.48
N ASP A 147 14.83 13.58 -5.18
CA ASP A 147 16.14 13.88 -5.78
C ASP A 147 17.24 14.08 -4.72
N LYS A 148 16.93 14.82 -3.64
CA LYS A 148 17.90 15.08 -2.56
C LYS A 148 18.11 13.85 -1.67
N GLY A 149 17.05 13.08 -1.44
CA GLY A 149 17.15 11.79 -0.73
C GLY A 149 18.03 10.79 -1.49
N ALA A 150 17.84 10.67 -2.80
CA ALA A 150 18.67 9.81 -3.65
C ALA A 150 20.16 10.23 -3.62
N PHE A 151 20.45 11.53 -3.72
CA PHE A 151 21.82 12.04 -3.63
C PHE A 151 22.47 11.72 -2.27
N LEU A 152 21.75 11.95 -1.17
CA LEU A 152 22.25 11.68 0.18
C LEU A 152 22.54 10.18 0.38
N ILE A 153 21.60 9.32 -0.04
CA ILE A 153 21.78 7.87 0.06
C ILE A 153 22.99 7.43 -0.78
N ALA A 154 23.11 7.90 -2.01
CA ALA A 154 24.24 7.56 -2.87
C ALA A 154 25.59 8.01 -2.26
N ALA A 155 25.65 9.21 -1.68
CA ALA A 155 26.86 9.70 -1.02
C ALA A 155 27.26 8.86 0.20
N ILE A 156 26.29 8.46 1.02
CA ILE A 156 26.53 7.62 2.20
C ILE A 156 26.92 6.20 1.76
N SER A 157 26.18 5.60 0.84
CA SER A 157 26.46 4.25 0.35
C SER A 157 27.82 4.12 -0.35
N ASN A 158 28.35 5.20 -0.94
CA ASN A 158 29.68 5.20 -1.54
C ASN A 158 30.83 5.32 -0.51
N GLN A 159 30.51 5.73 0.72
CA GLN A 159 31.50 5.91 1.81
C GLN A 159 31.35 4.87 2.92
N ALA A 160 30.20 4.21 3.00
CA ALA A 160 29.96 3.12 3.91
C ALA A 160 30.47 1.82 3.28
N ASP A 161 31.52 1.23 3.87
CA ASP A 161 31.93 -0.14 3.57
C ASP A 161 30.88 -1.12 4.12
N ILE A 162 29.75 -1.26 3.40
CA ILE A 162 28.69 -2.24 3.68
C ILE A 162 28.36 -2.99 2.38
#